data_AF-A0A9Q0QVL1-F1
#
_entry.id   AF-A0A9Q0QVL1-F1
#
_cell.length_a   1.000
_cell.length_b   1.000
_cell.length_c   1.000
_cell.angle_alpha   90.00
_cell.angle_beta   90.00
_cell.angle_gamma   90.00
#
_symmetry.space_group_name_H-M   'P 1'
#
loop_
_entity.id
_entity.type
_entity.pdbx_description
1 polymer ?
#
loop_
_entity_poly.entity_id
_entity_poly.type
_entity_poly.pdbx_seq_one_letter_code
_entity_poly.pdbx_strand_id
1 'polypeptide(L)'
;MHSRIASFRNKSVDKWQRKTQVTTGSAVFKGNLNAFNQNISEQVADYIRNPSKMIKSMQLHRSTVALLGFVPEAEPNVKKKDINVDGDPELLDDSEFYQQLLKEFFETFDAKSSETAFYALKRLQTKKQKIVERRASKSRKIRYHVHEKIVNFMAMEPMNLPPMAPKLFESLFGLKNQQSASVA
;
A
#
# COMPACT_ATOMS: atom_id res chain seq x y z
N MET A 1 20.98 -12.89 -31.67
CA MET A 1 22.27 -12.16 -31.75
C MET A 1 23.13 -12.31 -30.49
N HIS A 2 22.58 -12.19 -29.28
CA HIS A 2 23.36 -12.16 -28.02
C HIS A 2 24.12 -13.45 -27.66
N SER A 3 23.77 -14.61 -28.22
CA SER A 3 24.42 -15.88 -27.90
C SER A 3 25.87 -16.00 -28.40
N ARG A 4 26.21 -15.36 -29.52
CA ARG A 4 27.56 -15.45 -30.12
C ARG A 4 28.65 -14.76 -29.28
N ILE A 5 28.28 -13.72 -28.53
CA ILE A 5 29.19 -12.94 -27.67
C ILE A 5 29.17 -13.41 -26.21
N ALA A 6 28.26 -14.31 -25.84
CA ALA A 6 28.06 -14.71 -24.45
C ALA A 6 29.34 -15.25 -23.79
N SER A 7 30.14 -16.04 -24.52
CA SER A 7 31.39 -16.60 -23.97
C SER A 7 32.44 -15.52 -23.68
N PHE A 8 32.60 -14.55 -24.58
CA PHE A 8 33.51 -13.42 -24.41
C PHE A 8 33.06 -12.49 -23.28
N ARG A 9 31.75 -12.18 -23.23
CA ARG A 9 31.14 -11.38 -22.17
C ARG A 9 31.36 -12.01 -20.81
N ASN A 10 30.98 -13.28 -20.63
CA ASN A 10 31.10 -13.97 -19.35
C ASN A 10 32.56 -14.03 -18.90
N LYS A 11 33.49 -14.46 -19.79
CA LYS A 11 34.93 -14.48 -19.49
C LYS A 11 35.48 -13.12 -19.08
N SER A 12 35.04 -12.03 -19.73
CA SER A 12 35.50 -10.68 -19.40
C SER A 12 34.97 -10.22 -18.05
N VAL A 13 33.67 -10.43 -17.78
CA VAL A 13 33.04 -10.06 -16.50
C VAL A 13 33.70 -10.82 -15.34
N ASP A 14 33.85 -12.13 -15.46
CA ASP A 14 34.43 -12.97 -14.40
C ASP A 14 35.91 -12.65 -14.17
N LYS A 15 36.64 -12.26 -15.23
CA LYS A 15 38.02 -11.77 -15.12
C LYS A 15 38.10 -10.47 -14.31
N TRP A 16 37.20 -9.51 -14.57
CA TRP A 16 37.17 -8.25 -13.82
C TRP A 16 36.73 -8.46 -12.37
N GLN A 17 35.73 -9.31 -12.12
CA GLN A 17 35.35 -9.72 -10.77
C GLN A 17 36.55 -10.26 -9.98
N ARG A 18 37.26 -11.24 -10.54
CA ARG A 18 38.41 -11.87 -9.89
C ARG A 18 39.52 -10.86 -9.61
N LYS A 19 39.76 -9.94 -10.56
CA LYS A 19 40.76 -8.87 -10.38
C LYS A 19 40.37 -7.95 -9.22
N THR A 20 39.11 -7.55 -9.13
CA THR A 20 38.60 -6.73 -8.02
C THR A 20 38.78 -7.45 -6.68
N GLN A 21 38.37 -8.73 -6.58
CA GLN A 21 38.52 -9.53 -5.35
C GLN A 21 39.98 -9.65 -4.88
N VAL A 22 40.92 -9.81 -5.80
CA VAL A 22 42.36 -9.90 -5.49
C VAL A 22 42.90 -8.56 -4.99
N THR A 23 42.45 -7.44 -5.56
CA THR A 23 42.92 -6.09 -5.19
C THR A 23 42.35 -5.62 -3.85
N THR A 24 41.12 -5.98 -3.50
CA THR A 24 40.48 -5.56 -2.23
C THR A 24 40.84 -6.44 -1.02
N GLY A 25 41.62 -7.51 -1.22
CA GLY A 25 42.12 -8.38 -0.16
C GLY A 25 41.09 -9.38 0.35
N SER A 26 41.42 -10.68 0.32
CA SER A 26 40.51 -11.78 0.68
C SER A 26 39.95 -11.72 2.12
N ALA A 27 40.53 -10.91 3.02
CA ALA A 27 40.08 -10.76 4.40
C ALA A 27 38.76 -9.97 4.53
N VAL A 28 38.44 -9.10 3.57
CA VAL A 28 37.18 -8.30 3.58
C VAL A 28 35.97 -9.15 3.14
N PHE A 29 36.20 -10.19 2.32
CA PHE A 29 35.12 -11.00 1.72
C PHE A 29 34.93 -12.37 2.37
N LYS A 30 35.69 -12.71 3.41
CA LYS A 30 35.67 -14.03 4.07
C LYS A 30 34.54 -14.16 5.10
N GLY A 31 33.34 -13.68 4.75
CA GLY A 31 32.13 -13.83 5.55
C GLY A 31 31.15 -14.77 4.85
N ASN A 32 31.15 -16.06 5.23
CA ASN A 32 30.11 -17.12 5.16
C ASN A 32 28.98 -17.10 4.10
N LEU A 33 29.09 -16.39 2.98
CA LEU A 33 28.03 -16.28 1.98
C LEU A 33 28.40 -17.10 0.75
N ASN A 34 27.67 -18.22 0.56
CA ASN A 34 27.81 -19.13 -0.59
C ASN A 34 27.69 -18.44 -1.96
N ALA A 35 27.07 -17.27 -2.03
CA ALA A 35 27.01 -16.45 -3.23
C ALA A 35 28.41 -16.03 -3.74
N PHE A 36 29.37 -15.76 -2.84
CA PHE A 36 30.69 -15.24 -3.23
C PHE A 36 31.66 -16.28 -3.81
N ASN A 37 31.31 -17.57 -3.79
CA ASN A 37 32.11 -18.63 -4.40
C ASN A 37 31.72 -18.94 -5.86
N GLN A 38 30.69 -18.27 -6.40
CA GLN A 38 30.26 -18.42 -7.78
C GLN A 38 30.73 -17.24 -8.64
N ASN A 39 30.90 -17.49 -9.94
CA ASN A 39 31.19 -16.42 -10.89
C ASN A 39 29.93 -15.54 -11.07
N ILE A 40 30.10 -14.22 -11.29
CA ILE A 40 28.95 -13.32 -11.54
C ILE A 40 28.10 -13.83 -12.71
N SER A 41 28.75 -14.39 -13.73
CA SER A 41 28.03 -14.96 -14.87
C SER A 41 27.12 -16.14 -14.51
N GLU A 42 27.49 -16.96 -13.53
CA GLU A 42 26.69 -18.09 -13.02
C GLU A 42 25.55 -17.58 -12.14
N GLN A 43 25.82 -16.63 -11.24
CA GLN A 43 24.78 -16.01 -10.40
C GLN A 43 23.67 -15.39 -11.27
N VAL A 44 24.05 -14.62 -12.29
CA VAL A 44 23.09 -14.02 -13.22
C VAL A 44 22.32 -15.08 -13.99
N ALA A 45 22.96 -16.18 -14.39
CA ALA A 45 22.27 -17.28 -15.06
C ALA A 45 21.24 -17.96 -14.14
N ASP A 46 21.57 -18.15 -12.86
CA ASP A 46 20.67 -18.72 -11.86
C ASP A 46 19.47 -17.81 -11.56
N TYR A 47 19.69 -16.49 -11.45
CA TYR A 47 18.61 -15.51 -11.30
C TYR A 47 17.68 -15.48 -12.54
N ILE A 48 18.26 -15.52 -13.75
CA ILE A 48 17.52 -15.53 -15.01
C ILE A 48 16.79 -16.87 -15.26
N ARG A 49 17.19 -17.95 -14.58
CA ARG A 49 16.54 -19.26 -14.73
C ARG A 49 15.08 -19.26 -14.27
N ASN A 50 14.74 -18.45 -13.26
CA ASN A 50 13.38 -18.32 -12.72
C ASN A 50 12.99 -16.85 -12.49
N PRO A 51 12.83 -16.04 -13.57
CA PRO A 51 12.54 -14.62 -13.43
C PRO A 51 11.10 -14.39 -12.97
N SER A 52 10.21 -15.36 -13.19
CA SER A 52 8.79 -15.31 -12.85
C SER A 52 8.54 -15.02 -11.38
N LYS A 53 9.35 -15.58 -10.46
CA LYS A 53 9.21 -15.34 -9.02
C LYS A 53 9.49 -13.88 -8.66
N MET A 54 10.55 -13.31 -9.23
CA MET A 54 10.94 -11.93 -9.03
C MET A 54 9.91 -10.96 -9.64
N ILE A 55 9.50 -11.23 -10.89
CA ILE A 55 8.50 -10.42 -11.59
C ILE A 55 7.19 -10.40 -10.81
N LYS A 56 6.70 -11.56 -10.35
CA LYS A 56 5.49 -11.65 -9.52
C LYS A 56 5.61 -10.91 -8.18
N SER A 57 6.81 -10.88 -7.58
CA SER A 57 7.03 -10.08 -6.38
C SER A 57 6.97 -8.58 -6.64
N MET A 58 7.46 -8.13 -7.80
CA MET A 58 7.45 -6.72 -8.22
C MET A 58 6.05 -6.26 -8.68
N GLN A 59 5.24 -7.17 -9.19
CA GLN A 59 3.86 -6.92 -9.61
C GLN A 59 2.87 -6.90 -8.43
N LEU A 60 3.33 -7.16 -7.21
CA LEU A 60 2.48 -7.16 -6.02
C LEU A 60 2.41 -5.75 -5.42
N HIS A 61 1.21 -5.18 -5.39
CA HIS A 61 0.98 -3.86 -4.81
C HIS A 61 1.13 -3.86 -3.28
N ARG A 62 2.28 -3.41 -2.78
CA ARG A 62 2.57 -3.32 -1.33
C ARG A 62 2.50 -1.89 -0.78
N SER A 63 2.55 -0.88 -1.65
CA SER A 63 2.50 0.52 -1.25
C SER A 63 1.11 0.93 -0.75
N THR A 64 1.06 1.82 0.25
CA THR A 64 -0.19 2.38 0.78
C THR A 64 -0.59 3.69 0.11
N VAL A 65 0.23 4.17 -0.82
CA VAL A 65 -0.04 5.38 -1.58
C VAL A 65 -0.97 4.98 -2.71
N ALA A 66 -2.15 5.58 -2.77
CA ALA A 66 -3.05 5.37 -3.90
C ALA A 66 -2.33 5.82 -5.18
N LEU A 67 -2.25 4.94 -6.17
CA LEU A 67 -1.72 5.29 -7.49
C LEU A 67 -2.53 6.45 -8.05
N LEU A 68 -1.83 7.45 -8.61
CA LEU A 68 -2.46 8.60 -9.25
C LEU A 68 -3.32 8.08 -10.43
N GLY A 69 -4.64 8.27 -10.33
CA GLY A 69 -5.62 7.73 -11.30
C GLY A 69 -6.50 6.60 -10.74
N PHE A 70 -6.10 5.98 -9.63
CA PHE A 70 -6.98 5.10 -8.87
C PHE A 70 -7.84 5.95 -7.94
N VAL A 71 -9.05 6.32 -8.39
CA VAL A 71 -10.07 6.88 -7.51
C VAL A 71 -10.52 5.75 -6.58
N PRO A 72 -10.25 5.82 -5.27
CA PRO A 72 -10.92 4.92 -4.35
C PRO A 72 -12.37 5.40 -4.31
N GLU A 73 -13.23 4.78 -5.12
CA GLU A 73 -14.67 4.95 -4.94
C GLU A 73 -14.99 4.62 -3.49
N ALA A 74 -15.58 5.62 -2.83
CA ALA A 74 -15.84 5.64 -1.41
C ALA A 74 -17.00 4.69 -1.07
N GLU A 75 -16.79 3.39 -1.19
CA GLU A 75 -17.72 2.38 -0.70
C GLU A 75 -16.99 1.41 0.27
N PRO A 76 -17.32 1.43 1.58
CA PRO A 76 -16.63 0.61 2.57
C PRO A 76 -17.06 -0.87 2.56
N ASN A 77 -17.74 -1.35 1.50
CA ASN A 77 -18.37 -2.67 1.48
C ASN A 77 -18.37 -3.39 0.12
N VAL A 78 -17.46 -3.03 -0.79
CA VAL A 78 -17.27 -3.84 -1.99
C VAL A 78 -16.08 -4.77 -1.75
N LYS A 79 -16.45 -6.04 -1.55
CA LYS A 79 -15.64 -7.26 -1.70
C LYS A 79 -14.34 -6.96 -2.42
N LYS A 80 -13.23 -7.33 -1.78
CA LYS A 80 -11.95 -7.72 -2.38
C LYS A 80 -12.18 -8.16 -3.83
N LYS A 81 -12.19 -7.22 -4.78
CA LYS A 81 -12.26 -7.52 -6.20
C LYS A 81 -10.90 -8.12 -6.46
N ASP A 82 -10.90 -9.44 -6.55
CA ASP A 82 -9.82 -10.28 -7.02
C ASP A 82 -8.46 -9.63 -6.80
N ILE A 83 -7.92 -9.81 -5.59
CA ILE A 83 -6.47 -9.77 -5.44
C ILE A 83 -6.01 -10.88 -6.37
N ASN A 84 -5.70 -10.52 -7.63
CA ASN A 84 -5.07 -11.40 -8.58
C ASN A 84 -3.91 -11.99 -7.81
N VAL A 85 -3.96 -13.30 -7.58
CA VAL A 85 -2.91 -14.04 -6.88
C VAL A 85 -1.57 -13.86 -7.61
N ASP A 86 -1.62 -13.39 -8.87
CA ASP A 86 -0.50 -13.08 -9.76
C ASP A 86 -0.10 -11.60 -9.86
N GLY A 87 -0.71 -10.69 -9.09
CA GLY A 87 -0.36 -9.26 -9.12
C GLY A 87 -0.91 -8.51 -10.34
N ASP A 88 -0.56 -7.22 -10.46
CA ASP A 88 -0.93 -6.37 -11.60
C ASP A 88 0.24 -6.35 -12.61
N PRO A 89 0.05 -6.80 -13.86
CA PRO A 89 1.13 -6.87 -14.84
C PRO A 89 1.72 -5.50 -15.23
N GLU A 90 0.95 -4.42 -15.06
CA GLU A 90 1.42 -3.06 -15.35
C GLU A 90 2.17 -2.41 -14.18
N LEU A 91 2.11 -3.04 -12.99
CA LEU A 91 2.78 -2.54 -11.80
C LEU A 91 4.22 -3.09 -11.71
N LEU A 92 5.18 -2.18 -11.53
CA LEU A 92 6.58 -2.51 -11.28
C LEU A 92 7.03 -1.81 -9.99
N ASP A 93 6.97 -2.54 -8.86
CA ASP A 93 7.53 -2.11 -7.57
C ASP A 93 8.82 -2.88 -7.29
N ASP A 94 9.98 -2.26 -7.57
CA ASP A 94 11.31 -2.84 -7.35
C ASP A 94 11.86 -2.59 -5.94
N SER A 95 11.06 -2.03 -5.03
CA SER A 95 11.51 -1.61 -3.69
C SER A 95 12.13 -2.74 -2.87
N GLU A 96 11.58 -3.96 -2.95
CA GLU A 96 12.11 -5.14 -2.24
C GLU A 96 13.46 -5.59 -2.81
N PHE A 97 13.59 -5.56 -4.14
CA PHE A 97 14.83 -5.89 -4.85
C PHE A 97 15.92 -4.86 -4.54
N TYR A 98 15.59 -3.56 -4.58
CA TYR A 98 16.51 -2.50 -4.20
C TYR A 98 16.97 -2.62 -2.74
N GLN A 99 16.05 -2.92 -1.82
CA GLN A 99 16.40 -3.16 -0.41
C GLN A 99 17.35 -4.34 -0.23
N GLN A 100 17.18 -5.42 -1.01
CA GLN A 100 18.07 -6.57 -0.97
C GLN A 100 19.48 -6.23 -1.51
N LEU A 101 19.57 -5.52 -2.64
CA LEU A 101 20.86 -5.04 -3.18
C LEU A 101 21.57 -4.10 -2.20
N LEU A 102 20.83 -3.21 -1.57
CA LEU A 102 21.37 -2.26 -0.62
C LEU A 102 21.84 -2.95 0.67
N LYS A 103 21.13 -4.02 1.09
CA LYS A 103 21.57 -4.89 2.19
C LYS A 103 22.87 -5.60 1.85
N GLU A 104 22.94 -6.25 0.69
CA GLU A 104 24.14 -6.94 0.21
C GLU A 104 25.32 -5.96 0.09
N PHE A 105 25.07 -4.74 -0.42
CA PHE A 105 26.06 -3.68 -0.45
C PHE A 105 26.59 -3.36 0.94
N PHE A 106 25.74 -3.08 1.93
CA PHE A 106 26.22 -2.78 3.29
C PHE A 106 26.94 -3.96 3.96
N GLU A 107 26.51 -5.19 3.72
CA GLU A 107 27.20 -6.39 4.20
C GLU A 107 28.63 -6.51 3.65
N THR A 108 28.91 -5.97 2.44
CA THR A 108 30.27 -5.99 1.87
C THR A 108 31.24 -4.99 2.49
N PHE A 109 30.75 -3.90 3.09
CA PHE A 109 31.61 -2.90 3.74
C PHE A 109 31.84 -3.20 5.22
N ASP A 110 30.78 -3.58 5.94
CA ASP A 110 30.88 -3.91 7.37
C ASP A 110 29.70 -4.77 7.82
N ALA A 111 29.97 -6.05 8.13
CA ALA A 111 28.98 -6.99 8.62
C ALA A 111 28.31 -6.52 9.94
N LYS A 112 28.99 -5.71 10.77
CA LYS A 112 28.45 -5.20 12.05
C LYS A 112 27.59 -3.95 11.90
N SER A 113 27.80 -3.15 10.86
CA SER A 113 27.02 -1.95 10.53
C SER A 113 25.76 -2.27 9.72
N SER A 114 25.72 -3.42 9.06
CA SER A 114 24.56 -3.89 8.27
C SER A 114 23.24 -3.84 9.05
N GLU A 115 23.27 -4.19 10.33
CA GLU A 115 22.09 -4.29 11.18
C GLU A 115 21.56 -2.90 11.58
N THR A 116 22.45 -1.94 11.89
CA THR A 116 22.04 -0.56 12.23
C THR A 116 21.51 0.20 11.02
N ALA A 117 22.11 0.02 9.84
CA ALA A 117 21.62 0.55 8.59
C ALA A 117 20.24 -0.03 8.22
N PHE A 118 20.04 -1.33 8.45
CA PHE A 118 18.76 -2.01 8.22
C PHE A 118 17.65 -1.50 9.15
N TYR A 119 17.94 -1.31 10.44
CA TYR A 119 17.00 -0.71 11.38
C TYR A 119 16.65 0.75 11.03
N ALA A 120 17.61 1.52 10.51
CA ALA A 120 17.36 2.89 10.04
C ALA A 120 16.38 2.91 8.84
N LEU A 121 16.58 2.03 7.85
CA LEU A 121 15.68 1.89 6.69
C LEU A 121 14.27 1.46 7.10
N LYS A 122 14.17 0.52 8.04
CA LYS A 122 12.87 0.07 8.57
C LYS A 122 12.15 1.17 9.36
N ARG A 123 12.88 2.13 9.96
CA ARG A 123 12.28 3.32 10.59
C ARG A 123 11.79 4.35 9.59
N LEU A 124 12.41 4.44 8.41
CA LEU A 124 11.97 5.33 7.32
C LEU A 124 10.71 4.82 6.61
N GLN A 125 10.40 3.53 6.71
CA GLN A 125 9.12 3.02 6.28
C GLN A 125 8.00 3.65 7.13
N THR A 126 7.13 4.41 6.47
CA THR A 126 5.98 5.04 7.10
C THR A 126 5.13 3.95 7.74
N LYS A 127 5.09 3.92 9.08
CA LYS A 127 4.23 2.97 9.81
C LYS A 127 2.80 3.15 9.33
N LYS A 128 2.16 2.06 8.93
CA LYS A 128 0.74 2.05 8.55
C LYS A 128 -0.08 2.56 9.73
N GLN A 129 -0.45 3.84 9.72
CA GLN A 129 -1.35 4.40 10.71
C GLN A 129 -2.74 3.87 10.41
N LYS A 130 -3.45 3.43 11.44
CA LYS A 130 -4.87 3.07 11.31
C LYS A 130 -5.59 4.29 10.75
N ILE A 131 -6.39 4.08 9.71
CA ILE A 131 -7.26 5.14 9.17
C ILE A 131 -8.28 5.43 10.27
N VAL A 132 -8.05 6.52 11.01
CA VAL A 132 -8.94 7.01 12.05
C VAL A 132 -9.68 8.21 11.50
N GLU A 133 -11.00 8.24 11.68
CA GLU A 133 -11.81 9.41 11.34
C GLU A 133 -11.37 10.63 12.17
N ARG A 134 -10.49 11.47 11.62
CA ARG A 134 -9.95 12.65 12.33
C ARG A 134 -11.06 13.62 12.78
N ARG A 135 -12.13 13.75 11.98
CA ARG A 135 -13.34 14.54 12.32
C ARG A 135 -14.22 13.91 13.40
N ALA A 136 -14.04 12.63 13.72
CA ALA A 136 -14.79 12.01 14.82
C ALA A 136 -14.24 12.42 16.20
N SER A 137 -13.02 12.96 16.27
CA SER A 137 -12.48 13.50 17.51
C SER A 137 -13.21 14.77 17.93
N LYS A 138 -13.51 14.91 19.25
CA LYS A 138 -14.10 16.11 19.85
C LYS A 138 -15.48 16.50 19.28
N SER A 139 -16.35 15.52 19.04
CA SER A 139 -17.78 15.72 18.71
C SER A 139 -18.06 16.57 17.46
N ARG A 140 -17.11 16.69 16.52
CA ARG A 140 -17.33 17.42 15.25
C ARG A 140 -18.14 16.63 14.22
N LYS A 141 -18.48 15.37 14.52
CA LYS A 141 -19.34 14.49 13.75
C LYS A 141 -20.45 13.96 14.66
N ILE A 142 -21.71 14.05 14.22
CA ILE A 142 -22.85 13.49 14.93
C ILE A 142 -22.72 11.96 14.92
N ARG A 143 -22.84 11.35 16.10
CA ARG A 143 -22.80 9.90 16.27
C ARG A 143 -24.12 9.47 16.89
N TYR A 144 -24.78 8.51 16.26
CA TYR A 144 -26.01 7.92 16.78
C TYR A 144 -25.67 6.82 17.79
N HIS A 145 -25.24 7.22 18.97
CA HIS A 145 -25.06 6.32 20.12
C HIS A 145 -26.13 6.62 21.16
N VAL A 146 -26.72 5.57 21.72
CA VAL A 146 -27.65 5.70 22.85
C VAL A 146 -26.84 6.04 24.10
N HIS A 147 -27.18 7.14 24.75
CA HIS A 147 -26.56 7.55 26.01
C HIS A 147 -27.48 7.16 27.17
N GLU A 148 -27.10 6.13 27.93
CA GLU A 148 -27.95 5.53 28.99
C GLU A 148 -28.51 6.56 30.00
N LYS A 149 -27.71 7.56 30.38
CA LYS A 149 -28.11 8.58 31.36
C LYS A 149 -29.25 9.50 30.89
N ILE A 150 -29.45 9.64 29.58
CA ILE A 150 -30.52 10.49 29.01
C ILE A 150 -31.68 9.65 28.45
N VAL A 151 -31.58 8.31 28.51
CA VAL A 151 -32.71 7.43 28.18
C VAL A 151 -33.79 7.67 29.23
N ASN A 152 -35.03 7.88 28.77
CA ASN A 152 -36.20 8.16 29.62
C ASN A 152 -36.03 9.41 30.51
N PHE A 153 -35.21 10.40 30.10
CA PHE A 153 -35.00 11.62 30.89
C PHE A 153 -36.28 12.44 31.07
N MET A 154 -37.16 12.46 30.06
CA MET A 154 -38.46 13.13 30.11
C MET A 154 -39.54 12.25 29.50
N ALA A 155 -40.74 12.30 30.08
CA ALA A 155 -41.92 11.69 29.47
C ALA A 155 -42.39 12.53 28.28
N MET A 156 -42.97 11.87 27.28
CA MET A 156 -43.55 12.56 26.13
C MET A 156 -44.83 13.28 26.57
N GLU A 157 -44.86 14.60 26.42
CA GLU A 157 -46.08 15.40 26.59
C GLU A 157 -46.74 15.60 25.22
N PRO A 158 -48.03 15.26 25.06
CA PRO A 158 -48.71 15.46 23.79
C PRO A 158 -48.80 16.96 23.49
N MET A 159 -48.22 17.37 22.37
CA MET A 159 -48.36 18.75 21.90
C MET A 159 -49.81 18.96 21.45
N ASN A 160 -50.54 19.83 22.14
CA ASN A 160 -51.86 20.29 21.71
C ASN A 160 -51.69 21.31 20.58
N LEU A 161 -51.65 20.81 19.35
CA LEU A 161 -51.67 21.66 18.18
C LEU A 161 -53.06 22.30 18.01
N PRO A 162 -53.16 23.61 17.76
CA PRO A 162 -54.44 24.22 17.48
C PRO A 162 -55.03 23.62 16.19
N PRO A 163 -56.37 23.43 16.09
CA PRO A 163 -57.02 22.82 14.93
C PRO A 163 -56.71 23.50 13.58
N MET A 164 -56.33 24.78 13.63
CA MET A 164 -55.94 25.59 12.47
C MET A 164 -54.50 25.32 11.98
N ALA A 165 -53.63 24.72 12.79
CA ALA A 165 -52.20 24.57 12.49
C ALA A 165 -51.92 23.82 11.18
N PRO A 166 -52.57 22.68 10.86
CA PRO A 166 -52.31 21.97 9.60
C PRO A 166 -52.58 22.84 8.37
N LYS A 167 -53.69 23.58 8.38
CA LYS A 167 -54.10 24.48 7.29
C LYS A 167 -53.17 25.69 7.15
N LEU A 168 -52.63 26.19 8.26
CA LEU A 168 -51.61 27.24 8.24
C LEU A 168 -50.28 26.73 7.68
N PHE A 169 -49.82 25.54 8.08
CA PHE A 169 -48.58 24.97 7.56
C PHE A 169 -48.64 24.66 6.07
N GLU A 170 -49.81 24.26 5.57
CA GLU A 170 -50.05 24.03 4.14
C GLU A 170 -49.98 25.32 3.31
N SER A 171 -50.36 26.46 3.88
CA SER A 171 -50.42 27.76 3.19
C SER A 171 -49.29 28.73 3.56
N LEU A 172 -48.31 28.29 4.36
CA LEU A 172 -47.30 29.13 5.02
C LEU A 172 -46.48 30.00 4.05
N PHE A 173 -46.18 29.48 2.86
CA PHE A 173 -45.37 30.16 1.84
C PHE A 173 -46.13 30.41 0.53
N GLY A 174 -47.47 30.33 0.55
CA GLY A 174 -48.33 30.60 -0.60
C GLY A 174 -48.57 29.39 -1.51
N LEU A 175 -49.86 29.01 -1.57
CA LEU A 175 -50.58 28.26 -2.63
C LEU A 175 -50.02 26.92 -3.14
N LYS A 176 -50.67 25.82 -2.71
CA LYS A 176 -50.97 24.67 -3.57
C LYS A 176 -52.44 24.24 -3.45
N ASN A 177 -53.38 25.17 -3.67
CA ASN A 177 -54.71 24.77 -4.12
C ASN A 177 -54.65 24.42 -5.61
N GLN A 178 -53.92 23.37 -5.97
CA GLN A 178 -54.25 22.61 -7.18
C GLN A 178 -55.24 21.56 -6.69
N GLN A 179 -56.51 21.96 -6.54
CA GLN A 179 -57.58 20.98 -6.65
C GLN A 179 -57.37 20.33 -8.01
N SER A 180 -56.85 19.10 -8.02
CA SER A 180 -57.02 18.25 -9.19
C SER A 180 -58.53 18.11 -9.33
N ALA A 181 -59.09 18.83 -10.30
CA ALA A 181 -60.45 18.61 -10.73
C ALA A 181 -60.55 17.12 -11.05
N SER A 182 -61.27 16.38 -10.20
CA SER A 182 -61.66 15.01 -10.50
C SER A 182 -62.51 15.08 -11.75
N VAL A 183 -61.95 14.57 -12.84
CA VAL A 183 -62.65 14.26 -14.08
C VAL A 183 -63.70 13.20 -13.77
N ALA A 184 -64.95 13.53 -14.10
CA ALA A 184 -66.16 12.69 -14.28
C ALA A 184 -66.63 11.84 -13.10
#